data_AF-A0A7Z9QU58-F1
#
_entry.id   AF-A0A7Z9QU58-F1
#
_cell.length_a   1.000
_cell.length_b   1.000
_cell.length_c   1.000
_cell.angle_alpha   90.00
_cell.angle_beta   90.00
_cell.angle_gamma   90.00
#
_symmetry.space_group_name_H-M   'P 1'
#
loop_
_entity.id
_entity.type
_entity.pdbx_description
1 polymer ?
#
loop_
_entity_poly.entity_id
_entity_poly.type
_entity_poly.pdbx_seq_one_letter_code
_entity_poly.pdbx_strand_id
1 'polypeptide(L)'
;MRKGNLLWLCIATTLILTNVVMSQDPDRNPDERQRKAELRERRERRGRAGQERLKTFIMERLDSLLQQVGESIGQRYELEETTVNQLRRAVRESVENQLNQERDMMRSFVGAARDGGMQMLEMLLSQPNCRAALAKHLNGKQFQDYLDFLKARGQREQRAVNRQLTALIDQQLSLTSNQREKVEQMLVTETSDGWPSMDTLTMTSKEAINLVHQNHTGQIDGIFSQKQSKIWQRLVTPSKDGETEWRAKDENDLKARFHKAEVEIAEAVKAGRITKKQADERLEALRRRLGAEEDDDLDEDEHRIQFRKAEAEITEAVKAGRITKKQADERLEALRRRLRAEERNQRDPTIMKENENASQNTAKLIAEAQLAAHTEQLGPLDERASRRLALVSKGVVEQFLETQDEWKDPTSSDDITNHPLYQQTIEDVLSEDTFDQYKAYQEERLAFRQKVSRDLVVASLDRHLLLGENQRKHLEVITGMVNMWQPAPIASGKTLTPVHTLIQLSEQLNSEALSPWQWERFSPIIEEFQEWTSNNDVNRRR
;
A
#
# COMPACT_ATOMS: atom_id res chain seq x y z
N MET A 1 -67.67 -25.71 -45.78
CA MET A 1 -66.58 -24.90 -45.20
C MET A 1 -67.14 -24.17 -43.99
N ARG A 2 -66.68 -24.55 -42.78
CA ARG A 2 -67.41 -24.35 -41.52
C ARG A 2 -67.24 -22.93 -40.97
N LYS A 3 -68.38 -22.30 -40.64
CA LYS A 3 -68.59 -21.01 -39.94
C LYS A 3 -67.86 -20.87 -38.58
N GLY A 4 -67.12 -21.87 -38.12
CA GLY A 4 -66.37 -21.85 -36.85
C GLY A 4 -65.07 -21.05 -36.91
N ASN A 5 -64.43 -20.92 -38.08
CA ASN A 5 -63.14 -20.22 -38.19
C ASN A 5 -63.29 -18.70 -38.19
N LEU A 6 -64.41 -18.15 -38.66
CA LEU A 6 -64.64 -16.69 -38.65
C LEU A 6 -64.90 -16.16 -37.23
N LEU A 7 -65.60 -16.94 -36.40
CA LEU A 7 -65.90 -16.55 -35.01
C LEU A 7 -64.61 -16.52 -34.16
N TRP A 8 -63.73 -17.50 -34.35
CA TRP A 8 -62.42 -17.55 -33.69
C TRP A 8 -61.50 -16.42 -34.16
N LEU A 9 -61.53 -16.06 -35.44
CA LEU A 9 -60.75 -14.93 -35.96
C LEU A 9 -61.25 -13.60 -35.37
N CYS A 10 -62.57 -13.39 -35.29
CA CYS A 10 -63.15 -12.18 -34.69
C CYS A 10 -62.83 -12.07 -33.20
N ILE A 11 -62.89 -13.18 -32.43
CA ILE A 11 -62.54 -13.22 -31.00
C ILE A 11 -61.04 -12.99 -30.80
N ALA A 12 -60.18 -13.59 -31.64
CA ALA A 12 -58.75 -13.37 -31.59
C ALA A 12 -58.38 -11.92 -31.94
N THR A 13 -58.99 -11.32 -32.97
CA THR A 13 -58.75 -9.91 -33.31
C THR A 13 -59.28 -8.94 -32.26
N THR A 14 -60.41 -9.24 -31.60
CA THR A 14 -60.91 -8.39 -30.51
C THR A 14 -60.06 -8.52 -29.25
N LEU A 15 -59.54 -9.70 -28.92
CA LEU A 15 -58.59 -9.91 -27.81
C LEU A 15 -57.23 -9.28 -28.08
N ILE A 16 -56.74 -9.31 -29.33
CA ILE A 16 -55.50 -8.64 -29.72
C ILE A 16 -55.70 -7.13 -29.74
N LEU A 17 -56.83 -6.61 -30.25
CA LEU A 17 -57.13 -5.18 -30.21
C LEU A 17 -57.38 -4.66 -28.79
N THR A 18 -58.00 -5.45 -27.90
CA THR A 18 -58.06 -5.08 -26.48
C THR A 18 -56.66 -5.10 -25.86
N ASN A 19 -55.83 -6.11 -26.08
CA ASN A 19 -54.47 -6.14 -25.51
C ASN A 19 -53.53 -5.06 -26.08
N VAL A 20 -53.64 -4.72 -27.36
CA VAL A 20 -52.82 -3.67 -27.99
C VAL A 20 -53.29 -2.29 -27.55
N VAL A 21 -54.60 -2.03 -27.46
CA VAL A 21 -55.15 -0.79 -26.87
C VAL A 21 -54.88 -0.72 -25.36
N MET A 22 -54.81 -1.86 -24.64
CA MET A 22 -54.39 -1.90 -23.22
C MET A 22 -52.88 -1.67 -23.01
N SER A 23 -52.05 -1.87 -24.04
CA SER A 23 -50.59 -1.64 -23.96
C SER A 23 -50.13 -0.22 -24.33
N GLN A 24 -51.02 0.60 -24.91
CA GLN A 24 -50.71 1.96 -25.37
C GLN A 24 -51.51 3.06 -24.67
N ASP A 25 -52.14 2.75 -23.53
CA ASP A 25 -52.80 3.77 -22.71
C ASP A 25 -51.84 4.25 -21.61
N PRO A 26 -51.20 5.42 -21.75
CA PRO A 26 -50.25 5.91 -20.76
C PRO A 26 -50.91 6.15 -19.39
N ASP A 27 -52.24 6.26 -19.29
CA ASP A 27 -52.96 6.73 -18.10
C ASP A 27 -53.55 5.65 -17.19
N ARG A 28 -53.25 4.36 -17.38
CA ARG A 28 -54.02 3.29 -16.71
C ARG A 28 -53.57 2.87 -15.31
N ASN A 29 -52.51 3.41 -14.73
CA ASN A 29 -52.22 3.14 -13.32
C ASN A 29 -51.52 4.31 -12.60
N PRO A 30 -52.28 5.25 -11.99
CA PRO A 30 -51.70 6.33 -11.20
C PRO A 30 -50.83 5.78 -10.05
N ASP A 31 -51.16 4.59 -9.54
CA ASP A 31 -50.46 3.88 -8.46
C ASP A 31 -49.05 3.41 -8.89
N GLU A 32 -48.87 2.99 -10.14
CA GLU A 32 -47.55 2.55 -10.65
C GLU A 32 -46.65 3.75 -11.01
N ARG A 33 -47.23 4.84 -11.55
CA ARG A 33 -46.51 6.12 -11.71
C ARG A 33 -46.07 6.68 -10.38
N GLN A 34 -46.95 6.68 -9.37
CA GLN A 34 -46.63 7.09 -8.00
C GLN A 34 -45.54 6.21 -7.40
N ARG A 35 -45.62 4.88 -7.49
CA ARG A 35 -44.56 3.99 -7.01
C ARG A 35 -43.21 4.22 -7.69
N LYS A 36 -43.19 4.43 -9.02
CA LYS A 36 -41.95 4.75 -9.75
C LYS A 36 -41.40 6.13 -9.37
N ALA A 37 -42.26 7.13 -9.16
CA ALA A 37 -41.88 8.45 -8.68
C ALA A 37 -41.34 8.40 -7.24
N GLU A 38 -42.00 7.67 -6.34
CA GLU A 38 -41.55 7.44 -4.96
C GLU A 38 -40.22 6.69 -4.91
N LEU A 39 -40.01 5.68 -5.77
CA LEU A 39 -38.73 4.97 -5.85
C LEU A 39 -37.62 5.87 -6.40
N ARG A 40 -37.90 6.73 -7.39
CA ARG A 40 -36.96 7.75 -7.86
C ARG A 40 -36.64 8.75 -6.77
N GLU A 41 -37.65 9.27 -6.08
CA GLU A 41 -37.47 10.21 -4.98
C GLU A 41 -36.70 9.58 -3.80
N ARG A 42 -36.96 8.31 -3.46
CA ARG A 42 -36.18 7.57 -2.45
C ARG A 42 -34.73 7.34 -2.88
N ARG A 43 -34.47 7.10 -4.17
CA ARG A 43 -33.11 6.99 -4.71
C ARG A 43 -32.41 8.35 -4.68
N GLU A 44 -33.09 9.42 -5.04
CA GLU A 44 -32.56 10.79 -4.98
C GLU A 44 -32.31 11.26 -3.55
N ARG A 45 -33.19 10.92 -2.59
CA ARG A 45 -32.99 11.20 -1.16
C ARG A 45 -31.80 10.41 -0.59
N ARG A 46 -31.67 9.13 -0.95
CA ARG A 46 -30.49 8.32 -0.57
C ARG A 46 -29.21 8.85 -1.20
N GLY A 47 -29.23 9.20 -2.48
CA GLY A 47 -28.10 9.82 -3.16
C GLY A 47 -27.69 11.14 -2.51
N ARG A 48 -28.66 12.02 -2.19
CA ARG A 48 -28.41 13.26 -1.45
C ARG A 48 -27.81 13.01 -0.06
N ALA A 49 -28.35 12.05 0.69
CA ALA A 49 -27.83 11.69 2.01
C ALA A 49 -26.40 11.13 1.95
N GLY A 50 -26.07 10.32 0.93
CA GLY A 50 -24.71 9.84 0.68
C GLY A 50 -23.74 10.98 0.34
N GLN A 51 -24.16 11.90 -0.52
CA GLN A 51 -23.36 13.08 -0.87
C GLN A 51 -23.09 13.99 0.33
N GLU A 52 -24.08 14.21 1.19
CA GLU A 52 -23.87 14.99 2.43
C GLU A 52 -22.89 14.31 3.39
N ARG A 53 -22.95 12.98 3.52
CA ARG A 53 -21.96 12.24 4.34
C ARG A 53 -20.54 12.39 3.80
N LEU A 54 -20.36 12.24 2.49
CA LEU A 54 -19.05 12.40 1.85
C LEU A 54 -18.54 13.84 1.98
N LYS A 55 -19.43 14.83 1.82
CA LYS A 55 -19.11 16.24 2.04
C LYS A 55 -18.64 16.46 3.49
N THR A 56 -19.37 15.97 4.49
CA THR A 56 -18.97 16.08 5.90
C THR A 56 -17.59 15.47 6.13
N PHE A 57 -17.34 14.26 5.63
CA PHE A 57 -16.04 13.59 5.72
C PHE A 57 -14.90 14.44 5.12
N ILE A 58 -15.10 14.98 3.90
CA ILE A 58 -14.13 15.85 3.25
C ILE A 58 -13.88 17.11 4.10
N MET A 59 -14.94 17.76 4.59
CA MET A 59 -14.82 19.01 5.34
C MET A 59 -14.12 18.81 6.70
N GLU A 60 -14.37 17.71 7.40
CA GLU A 60 -13.66 17.38 8.65
C GLU A 60 -12.16 17.19 8.42
N ARG A 61 -11.79 16.47 7.35
CA ARG A 61 -10.38 16.28 6.95
C ARG A 61 -9.74 17.60 6.50
N LEU A 62 -10.48 18.42 5.77
CA LEU A 62 -10.04 19.74 5.34
C LEU A 62 -9.77 20.65 6.55
N ASP A 63 -10.66 20.67 7.54
CA ASP A 63 -10.52 21.54 8.71
C ASP A 63 -9.25 21.21 9.51
N SER A 64 -8.95 19.92 9.67
CA SER A 64 -7.69 19.43 10.26
C SER A 64 -6.48 19.84 9.42
N LEU A 65 -6.51 19.63 8.09
CA LEU A 65 -5.42 20.01 7.20
C LEU A 65 -5.17 21.52 7.21
N LEU A 66 -6.22 22.33 7.14
CA LEU A 66 -6.11 23.79 7.14
C LEU A 66 -5.57 24.30 8.48
N GLN A 67 -5.81 23.60 9.59
CA GLN A 67 -5.15 23.90 10.84
C GLN A 67 -3.63 23.75 10.71
N GLN A 68 -3.18 22.61 10.21
CA GLN A 68 -1.76 22.26 10.07
C GLN A 68 -1.04 23.19 9.08
N VAL A 69 -1.67 23.44 7.92
CA VAL A 69 -1.17 24.36 6.91
C VAL A 69 -1.15 25.80 7.43
N GLY A 70 -2.20 26.20 8.15
CA GLY A 70 -2.29 27.51 8.78
C GLY A 70 -1.17 27.75 9.79
N GLU A 71 -0.89 26.78 10.65
CA GLU A 71 0.25 26.84 11.59
C GLU A 71 1.58 26.89 10.85
N SER A 72 1.78 26.06 9.82
CA SER A 72 3.01 26.04 9.02
C SER A 72 3.28 27.37 8.33
N ILE A 73 2.26 27.97 7.69
CA ILE A 73 2.34 29.28 7.04
C ILE A 73 2.53 30.39 8.09
N GLY A 74 1.78 30.33 9.19
CA GLY A 74 1.83 31.32 10.26
C GLY A 74 3.20 31.41 10.90
N GLN A 75 3.83 30.28 11.20
CA GLN A 75 5.20 30.23 11.73
C GLN A 75 6.23 30.72 10.72
N ARG A 76 6.11 30.35 9.44
CA ARG A 76 7.09 30.70 8.41
C ARG A 76 7.16 32.20 8.13
N TYR A 77 6.02 32.89 8.21
CA TYR A 77 5.92 34.31 7.88
C TYR A 77 5.54 35.20 9.06
N GLU A 78 5.57 34.66 10.29
CA GLU A 78 5.22 35.37 11.53
C GLU A 78 3.85 36.07 11.43
N LEU A 79 2.85 35.37 10.86
CA LEU A 79 1.53 35.93 10.67
C LEU A 79 0.74 35.98 11.98
N GLU A 80 -0.04 37.05 12.16
CA GLU A 80 -1.01 37.13 13.25
C GLU A 80 -2.05 36.01 13.15
N GLU A 81 -2.48 35.50 14.31
CA GLU A 81 -3.49 34.44 14.41
C GLU A 81 -4.80 34.82 13.68
N THR A 82 -5.17 36.10 13.71
CA THR A 82 -6.31 36.66 12.97
C THR A 82 -6.20 36.43 11.46
N THR A 83 -4.99 36.64 10.90
CA THR A 83 -4.70 36.46 9.48
C THR A 83 -4.72 34.98 9.11
N VAL A 84 -4.14 34.12 9.95
CA VAL A 84 -4.17 32.66 9.76
C VAL A 84 -5.60 32.13 9.78
N ASN A 85 -6.43 32.59 10.72
CA ASN A 85 -7.83 32.18 10.83
C ASN A 85 -8.67 32.65 9.62
N GLN A 86 -8.43 33.86 9.12
CA GLN A 86 -9.07 34.34 7.89
C GLN A 86 -8.65 33.52 6.66
N LEU A 87 -7.35 33.20 6.54
CA LEU A 87 -6.83 32.34 5.47
C LEU A 87 -7.52 30.97 5.48
N ARG A 88 -7.57 30.30 6.64
CA ARG A 88 -8.23 29.00 6.80
C ARG A 88 -9.70 29.08 6.38
N ARG A 89 -10.41 30.10 6.86
CA ARG A 89 -11.82 30.32 6.53
C ARG A 89 -12.03 30.53 5.02
N ALA A 90 -11.21 31.36 4.38
CA ALA A 90 -11.32 31.64 2.95
C ALA A 90 -11.13 30.38 2.08
N VAL A 91 -10.14 29.54 2.43
CA VAL A 91 -9.91 28.27 1.70
C VAL A 91 -11.05 27.29 1.95
N ARG A 92 -11.50 27.16 3.21
CA ARG A 92 -12.64 26.31 3.58
C ARG A 92 -13.91 26.67 2.81
N GLU A 93 -14.26 27.96 2.77
CA GLU A 93 -15.42 28.47 2.03
C GLU A 93 -15.29 28.22 0.52
N SER A 94 -14.08 28.36 -0.04
CA SER A 94 -13.81 28.05 -1.46
C SER A 94 -14.08 26.58 -1.77
N VAL A 95 -13.57 25.66 -0.97
CA VAL A 95 -13.77 24.21 -1.17
C VAL A 95 -15.24 23.84 -0.99
N GLU A 96 -15.89 24.36 0.06
CA GLU A 96 -17.30 24.09 0.30
C GLU A 96 -18.18 24.55 -0.87
N ASN A 97 -17.89 25.73 -1.43
CA ASN A 97 -18.60 26.22 -2.61
C ASN A 97 -18.36 25.33 -3.84
N GLN A 98 -17.13 24.86 -4.06
CA GLN A 98 -16.82 23.94 -5.16
C GLN A 98 -17.54 22.59 -5.01
N LEU A 99 -17.55 21.99 -3.81
CA LEU A 99 -18.25 20.74 -3.54
C LEU A 99 -19.77 20.85 -3.74
N ASN A 100 -20.35 22.03 -3.52
CA ASN A 100 -21.76 22.30 -3.76
C ASN A 100 -22.10 22.48 -5.25
N GLN A 101 -21.12 22.84 -6.09
CA GLN A 101 -21.31 23.18 -7.51
C GLN A 101 -20.93 22.04 -8.45
N GLU A 102 -19.87 21.29 -8.14
CA GLU A 102 -19.29 20.30 -9.05
C GLU A 102 -19.37 18.89 -8.45
N ARG A 103 -20.24 18.05 -9.03
CA ARG A 103 -20.50 16.69 -8.53
C ARG A 103 -19.29 15.77 -8.67
N ASP A 104 -18.52 15.94 -9.75
CA ASP A 104 -17.34 15.11 -10.04
C ASP A 104 -16.16 15.44 -9.13
N MET A 105 -16.06 16.68 -8.65
CA MET A 105 -15.04 17.11 -7.68
C MET A 105 -15.15 16.38 -6.35
N MET A 106 -16.35 15.95 -5.96
CA MET A 106 -16.56 15.19 -4.73
C MET A 106 -15.78 13.87 -4.74
N ARG A 107 -15.68 13.17 -5.89
CA ARG A 107 -14.90 11.92 -5.99
C ARG A 107 -13.41 12.18 -5.81
N SER A 108 -12.86 13.19 -6.49
CA SER A 108 -11.45 13.56 -6.39
C SER A 108 -11.07 13.93 -4.96
N PHE A 109 -11.93 14.72 -4.28
CA PHE A 109 -11.70 15.10 -2.89
C PHE A 109 -11.79 13.94 -1.91
N VAL A 110 -12.69 12.97 -2.14
CA VAL A 110 -12.79 11.77 -1.30
C VAL A 110 -11.51 10.93 -1.40
N GLY A 111 -10.98 10.72 -2.60
CA GLY A 111 -9.72 9.99 -2.79
C GLY A 111 -8.57 10.66 -2.05
N ALA A 112 -8.35 11.95 -2.32
CA ALA A 112 -7.29 12.71 -1.65
C ALA A 112 -7.45 12.80 -0.12
N ALA A 113 -8.70 12.86 0.40
CA ALA A 113 -8.96 12.88 1.84
C ALA A 113 -8.76 11.51 2.51
N ARG A 114 -8.83 10.40 1.75
CA ARG A 114 -8.50 9.05 2.23
C ARG A 114 -7.00 8.81 2.26
N ASP A 115 -6.29 9.23 1.22
CA ASP A 115 -4.86 8.93 1.04
C ASP A 115 -3.94 9.83 1.89
N GLY A 116 -4.47 10.93 2.45
CA GLY A 116 -3.84 11.68 3.54
C GLY A 116 -3.79 13.20 3.34
N GLY A 117 -3.17 13.90 4.30
CA GLY A 117 -3.16 15.37 4.33
C GLY A 117 -2.40 16.01 3.16
N MET A 118 -1.36 15.37 2.64
CA MET A 118 -0.53 15.95 1.57
C MET A 118 -1.15 15.87 0.17
N GLN A 119 -1.75 14.75 -0.22
CA GLN A 119 -2.51 14.70 -1.49
C GLN A 119 -3.68 15.67 -1.47
N MET A 120 -4.36 15.78 -0.32
CA MET A 120 -5.39 16.79 -0.15
C MET A 120 -4.83 18.22 -0.28
N LEU A 121 -3.66 18.50 0.27
CA LEU A 121 -2.98 19.80 0.10
C LEU A 121 -2.58 20.06 -1.37
N GLU A 122 -2.03 19.08 -2.07
CA GLU A 122 -1.64 19.21 -3.49
C GLU A 122 -2.85 19.43 -4.39
N MET A 123 -3.94 18.73 -4.12
CA MET A 123 -5.21 18.95 -4.78
C MET A 123 -5.73 20.37 -4.51
N LEU A 124 -5.72 20.85 -3.26
CA LEU A 124 -6.11 22.23 -2.92
C LEU A 124 -5.26 23.26 -3.68
N LEU A 125 -3.94 23.06 -3.75
CA LEU A 125 -3.02 23.97 -4.44
C LEU A 125 -3.13 23.90 -5.96
N SER A 126 -3.68 22.81 -6.50
CA SER A 126 -3.98 22.68 -7.92
C SER A 126 -5.25 23.45 -8.32
N GLN A 127 -6.14 23.72 -7.36
CA GLN A 127 -7.40 24.44 -7.61
C GLN A 127 -7.18 25.97 -7.69
N PRO A 128 -7.55 26.64 -8.80
CA PRO A 128 -7.36 28.09 -8.95
C PRO A 128 -8.06 28.91 -7.86
N ASN A 129 -9.27 28.51 -7.46
CA ASN A 129 -10.04 29.22 -6.43
C ASN A 129 -9.39 29.13 -5.04
N CYS A 130 -8.85 27.96 -4.70
CA CYS A 130 -8.14 27.77 -3.44
C CYS A 130 -6.79 28.52 -3.42
N ARG A 131 -6.05 28.54 -4.55
CA ARG A 131 -4.85 29.39 -4.69
C ARG A 131 -5.18 30.86 -4.51
N ALA A 132 -6.26 31.33 -5.13
CA ALA A 132 -6.71 32.71 -4.99
C ALA A 132 -7.13 33.02 -3.54
N ALA A 133 -7.77 32.09 -2.84
CA ALA A 133 -8.11 32.23 -1.43
C ALA A 133 -6.87 32.37 -0.53
N LEU A 134 -5.84 31.55 -0.75
CA LEU A 134 -4.55 31.67 -0.06
C LEU A 134 -3.85 33.00 -0.36
N ALA A 135 -3.83 33.42 -1.63
CA ALA A 135 -3.19 34.65 -2.07
C ALA A 135 -3.87 35.94 -1.59
N LYS A 136 -5.10 35.88 -1.06
CA LYS A 136 -5.76 37.04 -0.44
C LYS A 136 -5.13 37.45 0.90
N HIS A 137 -4.54 36.48 1.60
CA HIS A 137 -4.01 36.66 2.96
C HIS A 137 -2.48 36.57 3.03
N LEU A 138 -1.84 36.30 1.88
CA LEU A 138 -0.39 36.30 1.71
C LEU A 138 -0.03 37.32 0.64
N ASN A 139 1.06 38.08 0.83
CA ASN A 139 1.56 38.89 -0.27
C ASN A 139 2.13 37.99 -1.39
N GLY A 140 2.22 38.51 -2.62
CA GLY A 140 2.62 37.70 -3.78
C GLY A 140 3.98 37.02 -3.63
N LYS A 141 4.91 37.63 -2.88
CA LYS A 141 6.23 37.03 -2.59
C LYS A 141 6.13 35.89 -1.58
N GLN A 142 5.37 36.06 -0.50
CA GLN A 142 5.12 35.02 0.50
C GLN A 142 4.41 33.81 -0.11
N PHE A 143 3.38 34.04 -0.94
CA PHE A 143 2.67 32.95 -1.58
C PHE A 143 3.58 32.14 -2.53
N GLN A 144 4.37 32.82 -3.36
CA GLN A 144 5.31 32.14 -4.25
C GLN A 144 6.40 31.40 -3.47
N ASP A 145 6.97 32.02 -2.43
CA ASP A 145 7.94 31.36 -1.55
C ASP A 145 7.37 30.10 -0.89
N TYR A 146 6.10 30.13 -0.47
CA TYR A 146 5.46 28.96 0.14
C TYR A 146 5.25 27.82 -0.87
N LEU A 147 4.86 28.16 -2.10
CA LEU A 147 4.74 27.18 -3.19
C LEU A 147 6.10 26.55 -3.52
N ASP A 148 7.15 27.36 -3.62
CA ASP A 148 8.51 26.89 -3.88
C ASP A 148 9.02 26.02 -2.72
N PHE A 149 8.67 26.37 -1.48
CA PHE A 149 8.99 25.59 -0.30
C PHE A 149 8.30 24.21 -0.29
N LEU A 150 7.01 24.14 -0.63
CA LEU A 150 6.29 22.87 -0.74
C LEU A 150 6.83 22.00 -1.88
N LYS A 151 7.16 22.62 -3.01
CA LYS A 151 7.81 21.94 -4.14
C LYS A 151 9.16 21.37 -3.72
N ALA A 152 10.00 22.15 -3.03
CA ALA A 152 11.28 21.69 -2.52
C ALA A 152 11.13 20.54 -1.53
N ARG A 153 10.10 20.56 -0.68
CA ARG A 153 9.76 19.46 0.24
C ARG A 153 9.43 18.16 -0.52
N GLY A 154 8.52 18.22 -1.51
CA GLY A 154 8.20 17.05 -2.33
C GLY A 154 9.43 16.51 -3.08
N GLN A 155 10.27 17.40 -3.61
CA GLN A 155 11.52 17.00 -4.27
C GLN A 155 12.53 16.33 -3.32
N ARG A 156 12.61 16.77 -2.06
CA ARG A 156 13.47 16.13 -1.04
C ARG A 156 13.01 14.70 -0.78
N GLU A 157 11.72 14.51 -0.57
CA GLU A 157 11.13 13.19 -0.35
C GLU A 157 11.34 12.27 -1.56
N GLN A 158 11.02 12.72 -2.77
CA GLN A 158 11.22 11.90 -3.96
C GLN A 158 12.68 11.46 -4.13
N ARG A 159 13.63 12.37 -3.89
CA ARG A 159 15.07 12.02 -3.91
C ARG A 159 15.43 10.98 -2.86
N ALA A 160 14.87 11.09 -1.66
CA ALA A 160 15.13 10.13 -0.59
C ALA A 160 14.53 8.75 -0.92
N VAL A 161 13.33 8.70 -1.49
CA VAL A 161 12.70 7.47 -1.99
C VAL A 161 13.54 6.83 -3.10
N ASN A 162 13.97 7.60 -4.10
CA ASN A 162 14.80 7.09 -5.20
C ASN A 162 16.13 6.52 -4.68
N ARG A 163 16.74 7.18 -3.68
CA ARG A 163 17.93 6.66 -2.99
C ARG A 163 17.65 5.38 -2.21
N GLN A 164 16.49 5.28 -1.56
CA GLN A 164 16.09 4.07 -0.85
C GLN A 164 15.90 2.89 -1.80
N LEU A 165 15.23 3.09 -2.92
CA LEU A 165 15.13 2.07 -3.98
C LEU A 165 16.52 1.64 -4.45
N THR A 166 17.41 2.60 -4.69
CA THR A 166 18.80 2.32 -5.09
C THR A 166 19.55 1.52 -4.02
N ALA A 167 19.38 1.84 -2.74
CA ALA A 167 19.99 1.12 -1.62
C ALA A 167 19.46 -0.32 -1.49
N LEU A 168 18.16 -0.52 -1.72
CA LEU A 168 17.53 -1.85 -1.70
C LEU A 168 17.98 -2.71 -2.89
N ILE A 169 18.21 -2.12 -4.07
CA ILE A 169 18.80 -2.80 -5.22
C ILE A 169 20.29 -3.07 -4.97
N ASP A 170 21.03 -2.10 -4.41
CA ASP A 170 22.44 -2.27 -4.02
C ASP A 170 22.64 -3.44 -3.07
N GLN A 171 21.72 -3.62 -2.11
CA GLN A 171 21.77 -4.74 -1.19
C GLN A 171 21.73 -6.10 -1.89
N GLN A 172 21.00 -6.23 -2.99
CA GLN A 172 20.85 -7.51 -3.69
C GLN A 172 21.91 -7.73 -4.78
N LEU A 173 22.45 -6.65 -5.36
CA LEU A 173 23.32 -6.70 -6.53
C LEU A 173 24.76 -6.23 -6.27
N SER A 174 25.06 -5.73 -5.08
CA SER A 174 26.35 -5.15 -4.71
C SER A 174 26.82 -4.12 -5.73
N LEU A 175 26.06 -3.04 -5.91
CA LEU A 175 26.33 -2.04 -6.95
C LEU A 175 27.59 -1.25 -6.64
N THR A 176 28.32 -0.85 -7.68
CA THR A 176 29.39 0.15 -7.53
C THR A 176 28.81 1.55 -7.35
N SER A 177 29.60 2.51 -6.84
CA SER A 177 29.15 3.90 -6.67
C SER A 177 28.65 4.54 -7.99
N ASN A 178 29.30 4.25 -9.11
CA ASN A 178 28.88 4.70 -10.44
C ASN A 178 27.55 4.05 -10.88
N GLN A 179 27.34 2.77 -10.57
CA GLN A 179 26.06 2.11 -10.86
C GLN A 179 24.94 2.70 -10.01
N ARG A 180 25.17 2.95 -8.71
CA ARG A 180 24.20 3.62 -7.84
C ARG A 180 23.79 4.99 -8.39
N GLU A 181 24.76 5.79 -8.82
CA GLU A 181 24.48 7.10 -9.43
C GLU A 181 23.63 6.99 -10.69
N LYS A 182 23.93 6.04 -11.58
CA LYS A 182 23.13 5.79 -12.79
C LYS A 182 21.71 5.34 -12.48
N VAL A 183 21.53 4.47 -11.48
CA VAL A 183 20.19 4.04 -11.03
C VAL A 183 19.42 5.23 -10.46
N GLU A 184 20.03 6.03 -9.58
CA GLU A 184 19.39 7.24 -9.04
C GLU A 184 18.96 8.21 -10.15
N GLN A 185 19.83 8.47 -11.14
CA GLN A 185 19.52 9.35 -12.27
C GLN A 185 18.34 8.83 -13.11
N MET A 186 18.30 7.53 -13.38
CA MET A 186 17.20 6.87 -14.09
C MET A 186 15.87 7.00 -13.33
N LEU A 187 15.89 6.83 -12.01
CA LEU A 187 14.67 6.95 -11.17
C LEU A 187 14.16 8.40 -11.07
N VAL A 188 15.02 9.41 -11.24
CA VAL A 188 14.62 10.83 -11.18
C VAL A 188 13.80 11.27 -12.40
N THR A 189 13.92 10.60 -13.54
CA THR A 189 13.36 11.08 -14.82
C THR A 189 11.86 10.82 -15.04
N GLU A 190 11.18 9.94 -14.28
CA GLU A 190 9.79 9.54 -14.62
C GLU A 190 8.79 9.45 -13.45
N THR A 191 9.11 9.93 -12.25
CA THR A 191 8.16 9.82 -11.12
C THR A 191 7.04 10.86 -11.21
N SER A 192 5.94 10.52 -11.87
CA SER A 192 4.65 11.22 -11.79
C SER A 192 3.83 10.74 -10.58
N ASP A 193 2.95 11.63 -10.11
CA ASP A 193 1.99 11.51 -9.00
C ASP A 193 1.53 10.08 -8.67
N GLY A 194 1.67 9.67 -7.40
CA GLY A 194 1.10 8.41 -6.88
C GLY A 194 1.99 7.56 -5.97
N TRP A 195 3.13 8.07 -5.48
CA TRP A 195 4.05 7.28 -4.65
C TRP A 195 3.71 7.38 -3.15
N PRO A 196 3.43 6.26 -2.43
CA PRO A 196 3.18 6.31 -1.01
C PRO A 196 4.48 6.38 -0.22
N SER A 197 4.65 7.49 0.51
CA SER A 197 5.86 7.83 1.25
C SER A 197 6.13 6.93 2.47
N MET A 198 5.10 6.43 3.16
CA MET A 198 5.27 5.59 4.35
C MET A 198 5.55 4.11 4.01
N ASP A 199 5.09 3.61 2.86
CA ASP A 199 5.34 2.23 2.44
C ASP A 199 6.83 1.98 2.19
N THR A 200 7.56 3.02 1.75
CA THR A 200 9.01 2.93 1.50
C THR A 200 9.84 2.69 2.76
N LEU A 201 9.33 3.03 3.96
CA LEU A 201 10.03 2.75 5.22
C LEU A 201 10.09 1.25 5.52
N THR A 202 9.04 0.52 5.14
CA THR A 202 8.91 -0.94 5.33
C THR A 202 9.19 -1.74 4.07
N MET A 203 9.46 -1.09 2.95
CA MET A 203 9.62 -1.71 1.65
C MET A 203 10.80 -2.68 1.63
N THR A 204 10.51 -3.88 1.13
CA THR A 204 11.48 -4.96 0.93
C THR A 204 12.27 -4.76 -0.36
N SER A 205 13.42 -5.44 -0.49
CA SER A 205 14.18 -5.41 -1.74
C SER A 205 13.38 -5.97 -2.91
N LYS A 206 12.52 -6.97 -2.70
CA LYS A 206 11.68 -7.57 -3.74
C LYS A 206 10.62 -6.61 -4.28
N GLU A 207 9.92 -5.91 -3.39
CA GLU A 207 8.95 -4.88 -3.77
C GLU A 207 9.64 -3.77 -4.56
N ALA A 208 10.80 -3.29 -4.10
CA ALA A 208 11.60 -2.29 -4.81
C ALA A 208 12.02 -2.77 -6.21
N ILE A 209 12.52 -4.01 -6.32
CA ILE A 209 12.93 -4.60 -7.60
C ILE A 209 11.75 -4.72 -8.57
N ASN A 210 10.62 -5.26 -8.12
CA ASN A 210 9.43 -5.41 -8.94
C ASN A 210 8.91 -4.04 -9.41
N LEU A 211 8.89 -3.05 -8.51
CA LEU A 211 8.45 -1.69 -8.82
C LEU A 211 9.33 -1.02 -9.87
N VAL A 212 10.65 -1.11 -9.70
CA VAL A 212 11.61 -0.54 -10.66
C VAL A 212 11.58 -1.31 -11.97
N HIS A 213 11.41 -2.63 -11.94
CA HIS A 213 11.24 -3.43 -13.14
C HIS A 213 10.00 -2.99 -13.93
N GLN A 214 8.83 -2.90 -13.28
CA GLN A 214 7.57 -2.52 -13.94
C GLN A 214 7.67 -1.15 -14.65
N ASN A 215 8.32 -0.17 -14.01
CA ASN A 215 8.36 1.19 -14.52
C ASN A 215 9.54 1.48 -15.47
N HIS A 216 10.63 0.72 -15.36
CA HIS A 216 11.88 1.02 -16.08
C HIS A 216 12.50 -0.20 -16.78
N THR A 217 11.68 -1.18 -17.18
CA THR A 217 12.14 -2.36 -17.95
C THR A 217 12.99 -1.91 -19.15
N GLY A 218 14.19 -2.50 -19.33
CA GLY A 218 15.09 -2.26 -20.45
C GLY A 218 16.12 -1.13 -20.27
N GLN A 219 15.83 -0.08 -19.50
CA GLN A 219 16.84 0.95 -19.17
C GLN A 219 17.79 0.45 -18.08
N ILE A 220 17.24 -0.22 -17.07
CA ILE A 220 18.00 -0.70 -15.92
C ILE A 220 19.00 -1.81 -16.29
N ASP A 221 18.67 -2.65 -17.29
CA ASP A 221 19.55 -3.73 -17.76
C ASP A 221 20.89 -3.20 -18.32
N GLY A 222 20.91 -1.98 -18.84
CA GLY A 222 22.12 -1.33 -19.36
C GLY A 222 23.08 -0.82 -18.28
N ILE A 223 22.68 -0.85 -17.00
CA ILE A 223 23.49 -0.37 -15.87
C ILE A 223 24.27 -1.54 -15.23
N PHE A 224 23.73 -2.75 -15.30
CA PHE A 224 24.22 -3.93 -14.58
C PHE A 224 25.28 -4.71 -15.36
N SER A 225 26.17 -5.38 -14.63
CA SER A 225 27.05 -6.39 -15.23
C SER A 225 26.24 -7.62 -15.65
N GLN A 226 26.80 -8.47 -16.52
CA GLN A 226 26.10 -9.67 -16.98
C GLN A 226 25.68 -10.60 -15.82
N LYS A 227 26.47 -10.68 -14.73
CA LYS A 227 26.09 -11.47 -13.55
C LYS A 227 24.99 -10.79 -12.73
N GLN A 228 25.08 -9.48 -12.54
CA GLN A 228 24.04 -8.70 -11.85
C GLN A 228 22.70 -8.77 -12.61
N SER A 229 22.69 -8.69 -13.95
CA SER A 229 21.48 -8.86 -14.75
C SER A 229 20.87 -10.26 -14.60
N LYS A 230 21.69 -11.31 -14.48
CA LYS A 230 21.18 -12.67 -14.20
C LYS A 230 20.55 -12.78 -12.81
N ILE A 231 21.11 -12.10 -11.81
CA ILE A 231 20.50 -12.03 -10.46
C ILE A 231 19.19 -11.24 -10.54
N TRP A 232 19.19 -10.07 -11.18
CA TRP A 232 18.02 -9.22 -11.40
C TRP A 232 16.87 -10.00 -12.04
N GLN A 233 17.11 -10.70 -13.15
CA GLN A 233 16.10 -11.51 -13.84
C GLN A 233 15.50 -12.64 -12.98
N ARG A 234 16.23 -13.12 -11.97
CA ARG A 234 15.73 -14.14 -11.02
C ARG A 234 14.97 -13.54 -9.86
N LEU A 235 15.31 -12.30 -9.48
CA LEU A 235 14.62 -11.56 -8.41
C LEU A 235 13.30 -10.97 -8.89
N VAL A 236 13.23 -10.56 -10.16
CA VAL A 236 12.00 -10.13 -10.80
C VAL A 236 11.04 -11.32 -10.84
N THR A 237 9.92 -11.19 -10.15
CA THR A 237 8.88 -12.20 -10.22
C THR A 237 8.13 -11.97 -11.54
N PRO A 238 8.03 -12.95 -12.47
CA PRO A 238 7.14 -12.77 -13.61
C PRO A 238 5.74 -12.56 -13.07
N SER A 239 5.10 -11.45 -13.43
CA SER A 239 3.71 -11.22 -13.08
C SER A 239 2.91 -12.39 -13.61
N LYS A 240 2.45 -13.29 -12.73
CA LYS A 240 1.26 -14.06 -13.05
C LYS A 240 0.17 -13.00 -13.22
N ASP A 241 -0.46 -13.01 -14.38
CA ASP A 241 -1.50 -12.05 -14.76
C ASP A 241 -2.40 -11.72 -13.55
N GLY A 242 -2.41 -10.45 -13.12
CA GLY A 242 -3.44 -9.90 -12.23
C GLY A 242 -3.17 -9.75 -10.73
N GLU A 243 -2.00 -10.06 -10.17
CA GLU A 243 -1.80 -10.00 -8.69
C GLU A 243 -0.78 -8.95 -8.18
N THR A 244 -0.63 -7.82 -8.86
CA THR A 244 0.00 -6.63 -8.23
C THR A 244 -0.89 -5.42 -8.37
N GLU A 245 -2.04 -5.50 -7.72
CA GLU A 245 -2.70 -4.32 -7.19
C GLU A 245 -2.16 -4.13 -5.76
N TRP A 246 -1.65 -2.94 -5.48
CA TRP A 246 -1.12 -2.54 -4.19
C TRP A 246 -2.14 -2.84 -3.09
N ARG A 247 -1.95 -3.91 -2.32
CA ARG A 247 -2.76 -4.18 -1.13
C ARG A 247 -2.46 -3.10 -0.10
N ALA A 248 -3.35 -2.10 -0.02
CA ALA A 248 -3.40 -1.17 1.08
C ALA A 248 -3.44 -1.97 2.40
N LYS A 249 -2.55 -1.60 3.32
CA LYS A 249 -2.34 -2.19 4.65
C LYS A 249 -3.60 -2.29 5.52
N ASP A 250 -4.70 -1.65 5.12
CA ASP A 250 -5.95 -1.56 5.89
C ASP A 250 -6.78 -2.84 5.93
N GLU A 251 -6.60 -3.78 4.99
CA GLU A 251 -7.46 -4.98 4.90
C GLU A 251 -7.23 -5.96 6.07
N ASN A 252 -5.99 -6.02 6.59
CA ASN A 252 -5.62 -6.89 7.70
C ASN A 252 -6.06 -6.32 9.07
N ASP A 253 -6.03 -5.00 9.28
CA ASP A 253 -6.57 -4.35 10.49
C ASP A 253 -8.10 -4.49 10.54
N LEU A 254 -8.77 -4.36 9.39
CA LEU A 254 -10.22 -4.53 9.29
C LEU A 254 -10.66 -5.96 9.58
N LYS A 255 -9.99 -6.96 8.98
CA LYS A 255 -10.24 -8.40 9.24
C LYS A 255 -9.96 -8.76 10.70
N ALA A 256 -8.86 -8.26 11.28
CA ALA A 256 -8.52 -8.51 12.68
C ALA A 256 -9.55 -7.90 13.65
N ARG A 257 -10.02 -6.68 13.39
CA ARG A 257 -11.06 -6.01 14.18
C ARG A 257 -12.42 -6.69 14.05
N PHE A 258 -12.75 -7.20 12.85
CA PHE A 258 -13.95 -7.99 12.63
C PHE A 258 -13.92 -9.31 13.41
N HIS A 259 -12.81 -10.03 13.31
CA HIS A 259 -12.68 -11.34 13.94
C HIS A 259 -12.67 -11.24 15.46
N LYS A 260 -12.02 -10.20 16.01
CA LYS A 260 -12.05 -9.91 17.44
C LYS A 260 -13.48 -9.63 17.94
N ALA A 261 -14.24 -8.82 17.21
CA ALA A 261 -15.63 -8.52 17.57
C ALA A 261 -16.57 -9.74 17.40
N GLU A 262 -16.33 -10.60 16.41
CA GLU A 262 -17.06 -11.86 16.25
C GLU A 262 -16.85 -12.79 17.44
N VAL A 263 -15.61 -12.91 17.93
CA VAL A 263 -15.28 -13.71 19.11
C VAL A 263 -15.96 -13.15 20.36
N GLU A 264 -15.87 -11.83 20.60
CA GLU A 264 -16.51 -11.19 21.78
C GLU A 264 -18.05 -11.32 21.76
N ILE A 265 -18.68 -11.20 20.57
CA ILE A 265 -20.12 -11.38 20.40
C ILE A 265 -20.51 -12.86 20.60
N ALA A 266 -19.73 -13.80 20.07
CA ALA A 266 -19.97 -15.22 20.25
C ALA A 266 -19.84 -15.65 21.72
N GLU A 267 -18.88 -15.11 22.46
CA GLU A 267 -18.73 -15.33 23.90
C GLU A 267 -19.90 -14.74 24.69
N ALA A 268 -20.39 -13.55 24.31
CA ALA A 268 -21.56 -12.94 24.93
C ALA A 268 -22.85 -13.74 24.67
N VAL A 269 -23.00 -14.37 23.50
CA VAL A 269 -24.09 -15.31 23.20
C VAL A 269 -23.95 -16.59 24.02
N LYS A 270 -22.74 -17.15 24.10
CA LYS A 270 -22.45 -18.37 24.87
C LYS A 270 -22.67 -18.17 26.38
N ALA A 271 -22.39 -16.97 26.88
CA ALA A 271 -22.67 -16.56 28.26
C ALA A 271 -24.15 -16.14 28.49
N GLY A 272 -25.01 -16.21 27.47
CA GLY A 272 -26.43 -15.86 27.56
C GLY A 272 -26.74 -14.38 27.79
N ARG A 273 -25.72 -13.50 27.65
CA ARG A 273 -25.86 -12.05 27.88
C ARG A 273 -26.56 -11.33 26.73
N ILE A 274 -26.51 -11.92 25.53
CA ILE A 274 -27.23 -11.46 24.35
C ILE A 274 -27.83 -12.66 23.62
N THR A 275 -28.93 -12.43 22.91
CA THR A 275 -29.55 -13.45 22.05
C THR A 275 -28.84 -13.54 20.70
N LYS A 276 -28.97 -14.67 19.99
CA LYS A 276 -28.41 -14.84 18.64
C LYS A 276 -28.85 -13.72 17.67
N LYS A 277 -30.13 -13.32 17.76
CA LYS A 277 -30.67 -12.23 16.94
C LYS A 277 -30.00 -10.87 17.24
N GLN A 278 -29.70 -10.59 18.50
CA GLN A 278 -28.98 -9.37 18.90
C GLN A 278 -27.49 -9.42 18.55
N ALA A 279 -26.90 -10.61 18.47
CA ALA A 279 -25.55 -10.80 17.95
C ALA A 279 -25.49 -10.51 16.44
N ASP A 280 -26.45 -11.01 15.67
CA ASP A 280 -26.55 -10.75 14.23
C ASP A 280 -26.74 -9.24 13.96
N GLU A 281 -27.64 -8.57 14.69
CA GLU A 281 -27.86 -7.12 14.57
C GLU A 281 -26.61 -6.30 14.93
N ARG A 282 -25.81 -6.76 15.90
CA ARG A 282 -24.55 -6.09 16.29
C ARG A 282 -23.43 -6.30 15.29
N LEU A 283 -23.31 -7.49 14.72
CA LEU A 283 -22.36 -7.77 13.64
C LEU A 283 -22.68 -6.95 12.39
N GLU A 284 -23.97 -6.79 12.09
CA GLU A 284 -24.39 -6.00 10.94
C GLU A 284 -24.25 -4.49 11.16
N ALA A 285 -24.46 -4.01 12.39
CA ALA A 285 -24.12 -2.64 12.76
C ALA A 285 -22.61 -2.38 12.70
N LEU A 286 -21.78 -3.36 13.09
CA LEU A 286 -20.33 -3.29 12.96
C LEU A 286 -19.88 -3.25 11.49
N ARG A 287 -20.53 -4.03 10.61
CA ARG A 287 -20.28 -3.98 9.14
C ARG A 287 -20.54 -2.61 8.56
N ARG A 288 -21.64 -1.97 8.96
CA ARG A 288 -21.97 -0.60 8.55
C ARG A 288 -21.03 0.47 9.12
N ARG A 289 -20.55 0.28 10.35
CA ARG A 289 -19.67 1.24 11.04
C ARG A 289 -18.24 1.23 10.50
N LEU A 290 -17.81 0.09 9.97
CA LEU A 290 -16.50 -0.13 9.36
C LEU A 290 -16.47 0.15 7.84
N GLY A 291 -17.51 0.81 7.30
CA GLY A 291 -17.47 1.37 5.95
C GLY A 291 -17.79 0.41 4.81
N ALA A 292 -18.22 -0.83 5.07
CA ALA A 292 -18.75 -1.71 4.04
C ALA A 292 -20.22 -1.33 3.72
N GLU A 293 -20.43 -0.22 3.01
CA GLU A 293 -21.63 -0.08 2.15
C GLU A 293 -21.41 -0.96 0.91
N GLU A 294 -22.50 -1.52 0.36
CA GLU A 294 -22.51 -2.36 -0.85
C GLU A 294 -21.94 -1.59 -2.06
N ASP A 295 -20.61 -1.56 -2.18
CA ASP A 295 -19.91 -1.28 -3.42
C ASP A 295 -19.85 -2.60 -4.21
N ASP A 296 -20.55 -2.63 -5.35
CA ASP A 296 -20.61 -3.76 -6.28
C ASP A 296 -19.28 -3.98 -7.06
N ASP A 297 -18.18 -3.30 -6.71
CA ASP A 297 -16.90 -3.41 -7.40
C ASP A 297 -15.70 -3.32 -6.44
N LEU A 298 -15.60 -4.21 -5.45
CA LEU A 298 -14.36 -4.43 -4.68
C LEU A 298 -14.18 -5.92 -4.33
N ASP A 299 -13.22 -6.55 -5.01
CA ASP A 299 -12.50 -7.80 -4.72
C ASP A 299 -13.22 -8.82 -3.83
N GLU A 300 -14.11 -9.58 -4.47
CA GLU A 300 -14.65 -10.79 -3.87
C GLU A 300 -13.95 -12.00 -4.46
N ASP A 301 -13.49 -12.90 -3.58
CA ASP A 301 -12.81 -14.15 -3.96
C ASP A 301 -13.42 -14.74 -5.24
N GLU A 302 -12.58 -15.16 -6.20
CA GLU A 302 -13.06 -15.66 -7.49
C GLU A 302 -14.08 -16.82 -7.33
N HIS A 303 -13.95 -17.60 -6.26
CA HIS A 303 -14.93 -18.61 -5.84
C HIS A 303 -16.30 -18.04 -5.45
N ARG A 304 -16.35 -16.85 -4.83
CA ARG A 304 -17.56 -16.12 -4.42
C ARG A 304 -18.26 -15.47 -5.62
N ILE A 305 -17.48 -14.95 -6.58
CA ILE A 305 -17.98 -14.44 -7.87
C ILE A 305 -18.62 -15.59 -8.66
N GLN A 306 -17.91 -16.72 -8.80
CA GLN A 306 -18.43 -17.91 -9.48
C GLN A 306 -19.70 -18.46 -8.79
N PHE A 307 -19.74 -18.45 -7.46
CA PHE A 307 -20.91 -18.90 -6.71
C PHE A 307 -22.14 -18.02 -6.96
N ARG A 308 -21.99 -16.69 -6.91
CA ARG A 308 -23.09 -15.75 -7.16
C ARG A 308 -23.59 -15.76 -8.59
N LYS A 309 -22.68 -15.88 -9.56
CA LYS A 309 -23.07 -15.97 -10.97
C LYS A 309 -23.93 -17.22 -11.21
N ALA A 310 -23.51 -18.36 -10.67
CA ALA A 310 -24.29 -19.59 -10.72
C ALA A 310 -25.60 -19.48 -9.92
N GLU A 311 -25.62 -18.79 -8.79
CA GLU A 311 -26.83 -18.54 -8.00
C GLU A 311 -27.85 -17.68 -8.75
N ALA A 312 -27.40 -16.65 -9.46
CA ALA A 312 -28.25 -15.83 -10.31
C ALA A 312 -28.83 -16.64 -11.48
N GLU A 313 -28.01 -17.45 -12.16
CA GLU A 313 -28.46 -18.32 -13.27
C GLU A 313 -29.47 -19.38 -12.81
N ILE A 314 -29.22 -20.00 -11.65
CA ILE A 314 -30.11 -20.99 -11.03
C ILE A 314 -31.44 -20.33 -10.61
N THR A 315 -31.37 -19.12 -10.04
CA THR A 315 -32.56 -18.36 -9.62
C THR A 315 -33.43 -17.97 -10.81
N GLU A 316 -32.83 -17.54 -11.92
CA GLU A 316 -33.56 -17.25 -13.16
C GLU A 316 -34.13 -18.52 -13.81
N ALA A 317 -33.43 -19.66 -13.73
CA ALA A 317 -33.98 -20.94 -14.17
C ALA A 317 -35.18 -21.40 -13.32
N VAL A 318 -35.21 -21.10 -12.02
CA VAL A 318 -36.37 -21.33 -11.13
C VAL A 318 -37.53 -20.41 -11.49
N LYS A 319 -37.29 -19.10 -11.68
CA LYS A 319 -38.32 -18.13 -12.09
C LYS A 319 -38.92 -18.46 -13.46
N ALA A 320 -38.10 -18.95 -14.38
CA ALA A 320 -38.53 -19.43 -15.69
C ALA A 320 -39.20 -20.81 -15.66
N GLY A 321 -39.34 -21.44 -14.48
CA GLY A 321 -39.97 -22.75 -14.31
C GLY A 321 -39.20 -23.93 -14.91
N ARG A 322 -37.94 -23.72 -15.31
CA ARG A 322 -37.09 -24.75 -15.95
C ARG A 322 -36.54 -25.76 -14.95
N ILE A 323 -36.40 -25.36 -13.69
CA ILE A 323 -36.00 -26.22 -12.57
C ILE A 323 -36.88 -25.92 -11.35
N THR A 324 -37.06 -26.92 -10.50
CA THR A 324 -37.77 -26.75 -9.22
C THR A 324 -36.84 -26.14 -8.17
N LYS A 325 -37.41 -25.51 -7.13
CA LYS A 325 -36.64 -24.97 -5.99
C LYS A 325 -35.73 -26.03 -5.35
N LYS A 326 -36.23 -27.27 -5.21
CA LYS A 326 -35.45 -28.38 -4.66
C LYS A 326 -34.23 -28.74 -5.53
N GLN A 327 -34.37 -28.71 -6.86
CA GLN A 327 -33.26 -28.95 -7.79
C GLN A 327 -32.26 -27.79 -7.82
N ALA A 328 -32.73 -26.55 -7.57
CA ALA A 328 -31.86 -25.39 -7.41
C ALA A 328 -31.00 -25.51 -6.15
N ASP A 329 -31.60 -25.91 -5.02
CA ASP A 329 -30.90 -26.11 -3.75
C ASP A 329 -29.83 -27.20 -3.87
N GLU A 330 -30.16 -28.34 -4.51
CA GLU A 330 -29.21 -29.44 -4.74
C GLU A 330 -28.03 -29.02 -5.63
N ARG A 331 -28.27 -28.19 -6.66
CA ARG A 331 -27.20 -27.68 -7.56
C ARG A 331 -26.29 -26.68 -6.86
N LEU A 332 -26.86 -25.79 -6.04
CA LEU A 332 -26.07 -24.84 -5.25
C LEU A 332 -25.22 -25.56 -4.21
N GLU A 333 -25.74 -26.62 -3.57
CA GLU A 333 -24.97 -27.40 -2.61
C GLU A 333 -23.84 -28.19 -3.27
N ALA A 334 -24.08 -28.77 -4.45
CA ALA A 334 -23.04 -29.44 -5.24
C ALA A 334 -21.92 -28.46 -5.66
N LEU A 335 -22.27 -27.24 -6.06
CA LEU A 335 -21.30 -26.20 -6.40
C LEU A 335 -20.48 -25.78 -5.17
N ARG A 336 -21.13 -25.60 -3.99
CA ARG A 336 -20.41 -25.34 -2.73
C ARG A 336 -19.40 -26.43 -2.40
N ARG A 337 -19.75 -27.70 -2.62
CA ARG A 337 -18.85 -28.83 -2.36
C ARG A 337 -17.65 -28.85 -3.32
N ARG A 338 -17.86 -28.52 -4.60
CA ARG A 338 -16.78 -28.45 -5.60
C ARG A 338 -15.79 -27.34 -5.29
N LEU A 339 -16.26 -26.12 -5.02
CA LEU A 339 -15.40 -24.99 -4.70
C LEU A 339 -14.59 -25.23 -3.42
N ARG A 340 -15.19 -25.87 -2.40
CA ARG A 340 -14.47 -26.32 -1.19
C ARG A 340 -13.45 -27.43 -1.46
N ALA A 341 -13.65 -28.25 -2.48
CA ALA A 341 -12.68 -29.28 -2.86
C ALA A 341 -11.48 -28.66 -3.61
N GLU A 342 -11.71 -27.67 -4.45
CA GLU A 342 -10.65 -26.89 -5.13
C GLU A 342 -9.81 -26.08 -4.11
N GLU A 343 -10.44 -25.46 -3.11
CA GLU A 343 -9.75 -24.78 -2.00
C GLU A 343 -8.92 -25.76 -1.14
N ARG A 344 -9.41 -26.99 -0.94
CA ARG A 344 -8.67 -28.06 -0.26
C ARG A 344 -7.50 -28.59 -1.09
N ASN A 345 -7.61 -28.58 -2.42
CA ASN A 345 -6.52 -28.98 -3.31
C ASN A 345 -5.39 -27.92 -3.33
N GLN A 346 -5.69 -26.63 -3.14
CA GLN A 346 -4.65 -25.60 -2.94
C GLN A 346 -3.92 -25.73 -1.60
N ARG A 347 -4.59 -26.28 -0.57
CA ARG A 347 -4.01 -26.66 0.73
C ARG A 347 -3.55 -28.12 0.78
N ASP A 348 -3.43 -28.78 -0.36
CA ASP A 348 -2.89 -30.14 -0.41
C ASP A 348 -1.43 -30.09 0.05
N PRO A 349 -1.03 -30.82 1.10
CA PRO A 349 0.34 -30.82 1.61
C PRO A 349 1.38 -31.19 0.54
N THR A 350 0.96 -31.89 -0.52
CA THR A 350 1.81 -32.25 -1.66
C THR A 350 2.09 -31.04 -2.55
N ILE A 351 1.06 -30.22 -2.83
CA ILE A 351 1.18 -28.99 -3.64
C ILE A 351 1.88 -27.87 -2.85
N MET A 352 1.63 -27.78 -1.54
CA MET A 352 2.37 -26.87 -0.65
C MET A 352 3.86 -27.23 -0.61
N LYS A 353 4.21 -28.51 -0.44
CA LYS A 353 5.61 -28.98 -0.52
C LYS A 353 6.24 -28.73 -1.88
N GLU A 354 5.51 -28.89 -2.98
CA GLU A 354 6.03 -28.59 -4.32
C GLU A 354 6.32 -27.10 -4.51
N ASN A 355 5.45 -26.20 -4.02
CA ASN A 355 5.68 -24.75 -4.04
C ASN A 355 6.80 -24.31 -3.09
N GLU A 356 6.90 -24.89 -1.90
CA GLU A 356 8.01 -24.66 -0.96
C GLU A 356 9.34 -25.10 -1.57
N ASN A 357 9.39 -26.28 -2.19
CA ASN A 357 10.58 -26.77 -2.89
C ASN A 357 10.96 -25.87 -4.08
N ALA A 358 9.99 -25.35 -4.83
CA ALA A 358 10.26 -24.41 -5.93
C ALA A 358 10.78 -23.05 -5.42
N SER A 359 10.23 -22.55 -4.30
CA SER A 359 10.68 -21.33 -3.63
C SER A 359 12.10 -21.49 -3.06
N GLN A 360 12.37 -22.59 -2.36
CA GLN A 360 13.69 -22.92 -1.82
C GLN A 360 14.74 -23.08 -2.92
N ASN A 361 14.39 -23.71 -4.05
CA ASN A 361 15.28 -23.80 -5.20
C ASN A 361 15.60 -22.43 -5.80
N THR A 362 14.62 -21.52 -5.83
CA THR A 362 14.82 -20.15 -6.32
C THR A 362 15.70 -19.35 -5.38
N ALA A 363 15.44 -19.41 -4.07
CA ALA A 363 16.24 -18.79 -3.02
C ALA A 363 17.70 -19.24 -3.08
N LYS A 364 17.93 -20.56 -3.23
CA LYS A 364 19.25 -21.14 -3.41
C LYS A 364 19.99 -20.56 -4.63
N LEU A 365 19.34 -20.52 -5.79
CA LEU A 365 19.93 -20.01 -7.03
C LEU A 365 20.26 -18.51 -6.96
N ILE A 366 19.47 -17.73 -6.22
CA ILE A 366 19.74 -16.31 -5.97
C ILE A 366 20.97 -16.18 -5.05
N ALA A 367 20.98 -16.89 -3.93
CA ALA A 367 22.06 -16.88 -2.94
C ALA A 367 23.41 -17.29 -3.56
N GLU A 368 23.43 -18.37 -4.33
CA GLU A 368 24.63 -18.81 -5.07
C GLU A 368 25.10 -17.74 -6.07
N ALA A 369 24.18 -17.11 -6.78
CA ALA A 369 24.51 -16.08 -7.74
C ALA A 369 25.04 -14.80 -7.08
N GLN A 370 24.49 -14.41 -5.93
CA GLN A 370 24.97 -13.27 -5.13
C GLN A 370 26.41 -13.49 -4.67
N LEU A 371 26.72 -14.64 -4.07
CA LEU A 371 28.09 -14.96 -3.65
C LEU A 371 29.04 -15.08 -4.87
N ALA A 372 28.58 -15.63 -5.99
CA ALA A 372 29.38 -15.73 -7.20
C ALA A 372 29.65 -14.38 -7.88
N ALA A 373 28.71 -13.43 -7.80
CA ALA A 373 28.91 -12.07 -8.27
C ALA A 373 29.84 -11.28 -7.33
N HIS A 374 29.64 -11.41 -6.02
CA HIS A 374 30.49 -10.78 -5.01
C HIS A 374 31.95 -11.28 -5.10
N THR A 375 32.16 -12.59 -5.30
CA THR A 375 33.51 -13.17 -5.41
C THR A 375 34.29 -12.60 -6.61
N GLU A 376 33.61 -12.27 -7.70
CA GLU A 376 34.24 -11.63 -8.87
C GLU A 376 34.64 -10.18 -8.60
N GLN A 377 33.91 -9.48 -7.72
CA GLN A 377 34.27 -8.11 -7.32
C GLN A 377 35.56 -8.04 -6.50
N LEU A 378 36.02 -9.18 -5.95
CA LEU A 378 37.30 -9.27 -5.25
C LEU A 378 38.51 -9.21 -6.20
N GLY A 379 38.28 -9.29 -7.51
CA GLY A 379 39.35 -9.29 -8.51
C GLY A 379 39.94 -10.68 -8.78
N PRO A 380 41.10 -10.76 -9.46
CA PRO A 380 41.72 -12.03 -9.80
C PRO A 380 42.21 -12.75 -8.55
N LEU A 381 41.69 -13.95 -8.32
CA LEU A 381 42.08 -14.84 -7.24
C LEU A 381 42.98 -15.94 -7.77
N ASP A 382 43.91 -16.43 -6.94
CA ASP A 382 44.63 -17.66 -7.27
C ASP A 382 43.71 -18.89 -7.19
N GLU A 383 44.18 -20.01 -7.75
CA GLU A 383 43.41 -21.26 -7.84
C GLU A 383 43.01 -21.80 -6.45
N ARG A 384 43.86 -21.60 -5.43
CA ARG A 384 43.61 -22.08 -4.07
C ARG A 384 42.55 -21.22 -3.38
N ALA A 385 42.68 -19.91 -3.47
CA ALA A 385 41.72 -18.92 -2.98
C ALA A 385 40.34 -19.15 -3.61
N SER A 386 40.30 -19.32 -4.94
CA SER A 386 39.08 -19.60 -5.70
C SER A 386 38.37 -20.87 -5.23
N ARG A 387 39.11 -21.98 -5.03
CA ARG A 387 38.55 -23.24 -4.52
C ARG A 387 38.03 -23.11 -3.08
N ARG A 388 38.77 -22.41 -2.22
CA ARG A 388 38.38 -22.22 -0.82
C ARG A 388 37.11 -21.40 -0.71
N LEU A 389 37.01 -20.29 -1.44
CA LEU A 389 35.80 -19.47 -1.49
C LEU A 389 34.60 -20.24 -2.06
N ALA A 390 34.78 -20.99 -3.15
CA ALA A 390 33.70 -21.79 -3.73
C ALA A 390 33.13 -22.83 -2.75
N LEU A 391 34.00 -23.52 -1.99
CA LEU A 391 33.58 -24.48 -0.97
C LEU A 391 32.80 -23.80 0.17
N VAL A 392 33.31 -22.67 0.66
CA VAL A 392 32.67 -21.93 1.75
C VAL A 392 31.34 -21.35 1.29
N SER A 393 31.27 -20.77 0.08
CA SER A 393 30.01 -20.27 -0.49
C SER A 393 28.93 -21.33 -0.53
N LYS A 394 29.27 -22.58 -0.89
CA LYS A 394 28.31 -23.68 -0.89
C LYS A 394 27.77 -23.96 0.51
N GLY A 395 28.65 -24.07 1.51
CA GLY A 395 28.24 -24.29 2.89
C GLY A 395 27.44 -23.12 3.48
N VAL A 396 27.78 -21.89 3.09
CA VAL A 396 27.05 -20.68 3.50
C VAL A 396 25.64 -20.65 2.92
N VAL A 397 25.46 -21.05 1.66
CA VAL A 397 24.13 -21.16 1.04
C VAL A 397 23.30 -22.25 1.73
N GLU A 398 23.90 -23.40 2.02
CA GLU A 398 23.21 -24.48 2.75
C GLU A 398 22.76 -24.00 4.15
N GLN A 399 23.64 -23.36 4.91
CA GLN A 399 23.32 -22.78 6.22
C GLN A 399 22.27 -21.66 6.13
N PHE A 400 22.33 -20.83 5.08
CA PHE A 400 21.36 -19.76 4.85
C PHE A 400 19.95 -20.32 4.60
N LEU A 401 19.83 -21.40 3.83
CA LEU A 401 18.55 -22.06 3.58
C LEU A 401 18.01 -22.79 4.81
N GLU A 402 18.88 -23.37 5.64
CA GLU A 402 18.50 -24.04 6.89
C GLU A 402 18.00 -23.06 7.98
N THR A 403 18.42 -21.79 7.90
CA THR A 403 18.03 -20.74 8.86
C THR A 403 16.87 -19.86 8.38
N GLN A 404 16.43 -20.01 7.13
CA GLN A 404 15.18 -19.41 6.67
C GLN A 404 13.98 -20.21 7.19
N ASP A 405 13.28 -19.67 8.19
CA ASP A 405 11.94 -20.10 8.57
C ASP A 405 10.99 -20.12 7.36
N GLU A 406 10.03 -21.05 7.36
CA GLU A 406 8.97 -21.28 6.36
C GLU A 406 8.15 -20.04 5.96
N TRP A 407 8.32 -18.91 6.66
CA TRP A 407 7.59 -17.66 6.46
C TRP A 407 8.46 -16.45 6.07
N LYS A 408 9.78 -16.63 5.88
CA LYS A 408 10.67 -15.52 5.47
C LYS A 408 10.79 -15.47 3.96
N ASP A 409 10.46 -14.31 3.39
CA ASP A 409 10.79 -13.99 2.00
C ASP A 409 12.31 -14.17 1.79
N PRO A 410 12.79 -14.91 0.78
CA PRO A 410 14.22 -15.01 0.43
C PRO A 410 14.97 -13.68 0.29
N THR A 411 14.24 -12.58 0.14
CA THR A 411 14.77 -11.21 0.08
C THR A 411 14.73 -10.47 1.43
N SER A 412 14.42 -11.17 2.52
CA SER A 412 14.31 -10.65 3.88
C SER A 412 15.69 -10.39 4.47
N SER A 413 16.12 -9.13 4.37
CA SER A 413 17.05 -8.42 5.24
C SER A 413 18.53 -8.82 5.25
N ASP A 414 18.90 -10.10 5.18
CA ASP A 414 20.28 -10.50 5.46
C ASP A 414 21.08 -10.67 4.17
N ASP A 415 21.93 -9.69 3.90
CA ASP A 415 22.91 -9.69 2.81
C ASP A 415 23.85 -10.90 2.99
N ILE A 416 23.67 -11.95 2.19
CA ILE A 416 24.40 -13.23 2.33
C ILE A 416 25.91 -13.04 2.23
N THR A 417 26.37 -11.95 1.59
CA THR A 417 27.80 -11.65 1.54
C THR A 417 28.34 -11.35 2.92
N ASN A 418 27.55 -10.88 3.89
CA ASN A 418 28.03 -10.59 5.25
C ASN A 418 28.14 -11.84 6.15
N HIS A 419 27.92 -13.05 5.62
CA HIS A 419 27.99 -14.26 6.43
C HIS A 419 29.39 -14.43 7.08
N PRO A 420 29.49 -14.68 8.40
CA PRO A 420 30.78 -14.69 9.11
C PRO A 420 31.82 -15.64 8.50
N LEU A 421 31.42 -16.86 8.12
CA LEU A 421 32.32 -17.82 7.49
C LEU A 421 32.84 -17.34 6.13
N TYR A 422 31.99 -16.65 5.36
CA TYR A 422 32.37 -16.13 4.05
C TYR A 422 33.35 -14.95 4.22
N GLN A 423 33.06 -14.02 5.15
CA GLN A 423 33.94 -12.90 5.48
C GLN A 423 35.30 -13.34 6.00
N GLN A 424 35.35 -14.31 6.92
CA GLN A 424 36.63 -14.86 7.40
C GLN A 424 37.42 -15.49 6.26
N THR A 425 36.75 -16.16 5.32
CA THR A 425 37.42 -16.76 4.19
C THR A 425 37.99 -15.71 3.25
N ILE A 426 37.31 -14.58 3.05
CA ILE A 426 37.82 -13.45 2.29
C ILE A 426 39.10 -12.89 2.94
N GLU A 427 39.08 -12.66 4.25
CA GLU A 427 40.26 -12.20 5.01
C GLU A 427 41.44 -13.16 4.87
N ASP A 428 41.19 -14.47 4.94
CA ASP A 428 42.23 -15.49 4.87
C ASP A 428 42.85 -15.69 3.46
N VAL A 429 42.13 -15.33 2.39
CA VAL A 429 42.55 -15.63 1.00
C VAL A 429 43.00 -14.43 0.21
N LEU A 430 42.65 -13.21 0.63
CA LEU A 430 43.11 -11.99 -0.01
C LEU A 430 44.48 -11.56 0.54
N SER A 431 45.25 -10.86 -0.28
CA SER A 431 46.40 -10.11 0.24
C SER A 431 45.92 -8.97 1.15
N GLU A 432 46.77 -8.51 2.06
CA GLU A 432 46.49 -7.39 2.96
C GLU A 432 45.99 -6.15 2.19
N ASP A 433 46.71 -5.73 1.14
CA ASP A 433 46.31 -4.60 0.29
C ASP A 433 44.93 -4.79 -0.38
N THR A 434 44.60 -6.01 -0.84
CA THR A 434 43.33 -6.29 -1.51
C THR A 434 42.19 -6.37 -0.50
N PHE A 435 42.46 -6.90 0.69
CA PHE A 435 41.51 -6.97 1.78
C PHE A 435 41.18 -5.58 2.33
N ASP A 436 42.17 -4.69 2.44
CA ASP A 436 41.95 -3.29 2.85
C ASP A 436 41.07 -2.53 1.86
N GLN A 437 41.29 -2.71 0.55
CA GLN A 437 40.42 -2.14 -0.50
C GLN A 437 39.00 -2.67 -0.41
N TYR A 438 38.85 -3.99 -0.21
CA TYR A 438 37.56 -4.63 -0.02
C TYR A 438 36.82 -4.06 1.21
N LYS A 439 37.52 -3.92 2.33
CA LYS A 439 36.95 -3.38 3.57
C LYS A 439 36.52 -1.93 3.40
N ALA A 440 37.35 -1.09 2.77
CA ALA A 440 37.01 0.29 2.47
C ALA A 440 35.74 0.39 1.60
N TYR A 441 35.58 -0.51 0.62
CA TYR A 441 34.38 -0.59 -0.20
C TYR A 441 33.14 -0.99 0.61
N GLN A 442 33.23 -1.98 1.50
CA GLN A 442 32.09 -2.37 2.35
C GLN A 442 31.72 -1.27 3.36
N GLU A 443 32.70 -0.56 3.91
CA GLU A 443 32.47 0.60 4.78
C GLU A 443 31.75 1.72 4.04
N GLU A 444 32.14 2.01 2.79
CA GLU A 444 31.45 2.99 1.94
C GLU A 444 30.00 2.58 1.65
N ARG A 445 29.76 1.30 1.30
CA ARG A 445 28.40 0.78 1.08
C ARG A 445 27.54 0.88 2.34
N LEU A 446 28.09 0.53 3.50
CA LEU A 446 27.38 0.64 4.77
C LEU A 446 27.05 2.10 5.10
N ALA A 447 28.02 3.01 4.93
CA ALA A 447 27.83 4.45 5.14
C ALA A 447 26.77 5.03 4.18
N PHE A 448 26.77 4.59 2.91
CA PHE A 448 25.73 4.93 1.95
C PHE A 448 24.34 4.50 2.45
N ARG A 449 24.14 3.22 2.77
CA ARG A 449 22.84 2.69 3.23
C ARG A 449 22.33 3.42 4.49
N GLN A 450 23.20 3.65 5.48
CA GLN A 450 22.84 4.39 6.69
C GLN A 450 22.46 5.85 6.40
N LYS A 451 23.15 6.51 5.47
CA LYS A 451 22.79 7.86 5.04
C LYS A 451 21.41 7.87 4.37
N VAL A 452 21.15 6.92 3.47
CA VAL A 452 19.85 6.80 2.80
C VAL A 452 18.72 6.60 3.80
N SER A 453 18.86 5.70 4.78
CA SER A 453 17.84 5.50 5.83
C SER A 453 17.52 6.79 6.59
N ARG A 454 18.56 7.56 6.97
CA ARG A 454 18.40 8.85 7.68
C ARG A 454 17.71 9.90 6.82
N ASP A 455 18.18 10.06 5.58
CA ASP A 455 17.61 11.01 4.62
C ASP A 455 16.12 10.70 4.36
N LEU A 456 15.76 9.42 4.24
CA LEU A 456 14.37 8.99 4.05
C LEU A 456 13.50 9.32 5.25
N VAL A 457 13.91 8.95 6.46
CA VAL A 457 13.14 9.23 7.69
C VAL A 457 12.87 10.73 7.82
N VAL A 458 13.89 11.57 7.67
CA VAL A 458 13.72 13.02 7.76
C VAL A 458 12.79 13.54 6.67
N ALA A 459 12.94 13.08 5.43
CA ALA A 459 12.14 13.56 4.31
C ALA A 459 10.66 13.13 4.43
N SER A 460 10.39 11.90 4.86
CA SER A 460 9.03 11.42 5.14
C SER A 460 8.39 12.22 6.29
N LEU A 461 9.13 12.53 7.35
CA LEU A 461 8.61 13.37 8.44
C LEU A 461 8.38 14.82 7.99
N ASP A 462 9.29 15.41 7.20
CA ASP A 462 9.10 16.75 6.61
C ASP A 462 7.83 16.81 5.75
N ARG A 463 7.59 15.77 4.95
CA ARG A 463 6.38 15.64 4.13
C ARG A 463 5.12 15.57 4.98
N HIS A 464 5.03 14.61 5.90
CA HIS A 464 3.78 14.28 6.59
C HIS A 464 3.47 15.16 7.79
N LEU A 465 4.48 15.78 8.39
CA LEU A 465 4.34 16.67 9.55
C LEU A 465 4.49 18.16 9.18
N LEU A 466 4.65 18.48 7.90
CA LEU A 466 4.82 19.86 7.42
C LEU A 466 5.92 20.63 8.15
N LEU A 467 7.05 19.99 8.44
CA LEU A 467 8.10 20.52 9.33
C LEU A 467 8.58 21.91 8.89
N GLY A 468 8.75 22.81 9.86
CA GLY A 468 9.48 24.05 9.67
C GLY A 468 10.96 23.79 9.38
N GLU A 469 11.66 24.78 8.82
CA GLU A 469 13.08 24.59 8.43
C GLU A 469 13.97 24.24 9.62
N ASN A 470 13.73 24.88 10.77
CA ASN A 470 14.48 24.60 12.01
C ASN A 470 14.18 23.20 12.56
N GLN A 471 12.91 22.77 12.52
CA GLN A 471 12.52 21.42 12.96
C GLN A 471 13.19 20.37 12.08
N ARG A 472 13.11 20.51 10.74
CA ARG A 472 13.77 19.59 9.80
C ARG A 472 15.28 19.52 10.06
N LYS A 473 15.98 20.67 10.18
CA LYS A 473 17.43 20.70 10.46
C LYS A 473 17.75 20.03 11.80
N HIS A 474 16.90 20.21 12.82
CA HIS A 474 17.08 19.54 14.10
C HIS A 474 16.99 18.01 13.96
N LEU A 475 16.01 17.51 13.20
CA LEU A 475 15.91 16.07 12.89
C LEU A 475 17.13 15.56 12.11
N GLU A 476 17.65 16.33 11.14
CA GLU A 476 18.87 15.98 10.40
C GLU A 476 20.09 15.83 11.33
N VAL A 477 20.21 16.69 12.34
CA VAL A 477 21.27 16.58 13.35
C VAL A 477 21.08 15.35 14.23
N ILE A 478 19.87 15.12 14.77
CA ILE A 478 19.61 13.98 15.66
C ILE A 478 19.84 12.66 14.90
N THR A 479 19.24 12.50 13.72
CA THR A 479 19.45 11.31 12.87
C THR A 479 20.92 11.15 12.48
N GLY A 480 21.66 12.25 12.26
CA GLY A 480 23.09 12.25 12.06
C GLY A 480 23.88 11.59 13.19
N MET A 481 23.45 11.78 14.44
CA MET A 481 24.09 11.28 15.65
C MET A 481 23.73 9.82 15.98
N VAL A 482 22.66 9.26 15.40
CA VAL A 482 22.17 7.90 15.68
C VAL A 482 23.27 6.82 15.56
N ASN A 483 24.15 6.93 14.56
CA ASN A 483 25.25 5.98 14.36
C ASN A 483 26.30 5.99 15.49
N MET A 484 26.41 7.07 16.27
CA MET A 484 27.35 7.17 17.38
C MET A 484 26.84 6.44 18.64
N TRP A 485 25.52 6.22 18.74
CA TRP A 485 24.87 5.81 19.98
C TRP A 485 24.66 4.29 20.03
N GLN A 486 24.56 3.65 18.86
CA GLN A 486 24.67 2.21 18.68
C GLN A 486 25.53 1.92 17.45
N PRO A 487 26.86 1.78 17.59
CA PRO A 487 27.70 1.32 16.49
C PRO A 487 27.29 -0.12 16.17
N ALA A 488 26.56 -0.32 15.07
CA ALA A 488 26.38 -1.65 14.51
C ALA A 488 27.78 -2.19 14.19
N PRO A 489 28.24 -3.30 14.80
CA PRO A 489 29.53 -3.85 14.45
C PRO A 489 29.48 -4.26 12.98
N ILE A 490 30.51 -3.89 12.21
CA ILE A 490 30.68 -4.30 10.80
C ILE A 490 30.46 -5.83 10.67
N ALA A 491 30.88 -6.59 11.69
CA ALA A 491 30.74 -8.04 11.80
C ALA A 491 29.31 -8.59 11.92
N SER A 492 28.30 -7.78 12.29
CA SER A 492 26.90 -8.26 12.32
C SER A 492 26.17 -8.05 10.99
N GLY A 493 26.71 -7.22 10.08
CA GLY A 493 26.10 -6.91 8.78
C GLY A 493 24.72 -6.25 8.84
N LYS A 494 24.17 -5.98 10.05
CA LYS A 494 22.83 -5.44 10.24
C LYS A 494 22.85 -3.93 10.02
N THR A 495 22.42 -3.51 8.84
CA THR A 495 22.15 -2.10 8.52
C THR A 495 20.98 -1.58 9.35
N LEU A 496 21.09 -0.37 9.89
CA LEU A 496 19.95 0.36 10.44
C LEU A 496 18.92 0.60 9.33
N THR A 497 17.79 -0.11 9.39
CA THR A 497 16.69 0.09 8.45
C THR A 497 16.01 1.43 8.76
N PRO A 498 15.26 2.03 7.79
CA PRO A 498 14.52 3.26 8.04
C PRO A 498 13.61 3.18 9.28
N VAL A 499 12.97 2.03 9.52
CA VAL A 499 12.16 1.79 10.73
C VAL A 499 12.99 1.87 12.01
N HIS A 500 14.17 1.25 12.06
CA HIS A 500 15.04 1.34 13.24
C HIS A 500 15.52 2.77 13.47
N THR A 501 15.89 3.48 12.40
CA THR A 501 16.27 4.90 12.47
C THR A 501 15.12 5.77 12.97
N LEU A 502 13.88 5.49 12.55
CA LEU A 502 12.69 6.20 13.00
C LEU A 502 12.41 5.98 14.49
N ILE A 503 12.52 4.73 14.96
CA ILE A 503 12.36 4.39 16.38
C ILE A 503 13.43 5.08 17.22
N GLN A 504 14.70 5.01 16.82
CA GLN A 504 15.79 5.68 17.54
C GLN A 504 15.62 7.20 17.55
N LEU A 505 15.16 7.79 16.44
CA LEU A 505 14.82 9.21 16.40
C LEU A 505 13.72 9.54 17.42
N SER A 506 12.68 8.72 17.52
CA SER A 506 11.57 8.94 18.46
C SER A 506 12.01 8.92 19.93
N GLU A 507 12.95 8.05 20.29
CA GLU A 507 13.51 7.99 21.65
C GLU A 507 14.29 9.24 22.03
N GLN A 508 14.82 9.96 21.03
CA GLN A 508 15.62 11.18 21.21
C GLN A 508 14.84 12.47 20.99
N LEU A 509 13.61 12.35 20.49
CA LEU A 509 12.76 13.50 20.31
C LEU A 509 12.13 13.90 21.64
N ASN A 510 12.50 15.09 22.11
CA ASN A 510 11.75 15.73 23.19
C ASN A 510 10.40 16.22 22.64
N SER A 511 9.37 16.25 23.49
CA SER A 511 8.03 16.74 23.15
C SER A 511 7.99 18.20 22.67
N GLU A 512 9.08 18.96 22.86
CA GLU A 512 9.23 20.34 22.41
C GLU A 512 9.74 20.47 20.95
N ALA A 513 10.26 19.39 20.35
CA ALA A 513 10.80 19.44 18.99
C ALA A 513 9.70 19.50 17.91
N LEU A 514 8.51 18.99 18.23
CA LEU A 514 7.34 18.94 17.38
C LEU A 514 6.20 19.75 18.03
N SER A 515 5.33 20.35 17.23
CA SER A 515 4.11 20.96 17.74
C SER A 515 3.16 19.87 18.27
N PRO A 516 2.17 20.23 19.12
CA PRO A 516 1.24 19.25 19.70
C PRO A 516 0.54 18.36 18.66
N TRP A 517 0.07 18.92 17.54
CA TRP A 517 -0.58 18.11 16.50
C TRP A 517 0.42 17.25 15.72
N GLN A 518 1.66 17.74 15.52
CA GLN A 518 2.71 16.95 14.87
C GLN A 518 3.03 15.73 15.74
N TRP A 519 3.10 15.91 17.06
CA TRP A 519 3.29 14.83 18.02
C TRP A 519 2.10 13.86 18.03
N GLU A 520 0.86 14.37 18.05
CA GLU A 520 -0.36 13.55 17.99
C GLU A 520 -0.43 12.69 16.71
N ARG A 521 0.09 13.20 15.59
CA ARG A 521 0.19 12.45 14.34
C ARG A 521 1.36 11.46 14.32
N PHE A 522 2.46 11.78 15.01
CA PHE A 522 3.69 11.00 15.03
C PHE A 522 3.65 9.83 16.02
N SER A 523 3.15 10.04 17.24
CA SER A 523 3.17 9.04 18.33
C SER A 523 2.54 7.69 17.94
N PRO A 524 1.33 7.63 17.33
CA PRO A 524 0.69 6.36 17.02
C PRO A 524 1.48 5.51 16.02
N ILE A 525 2.16 6.16 15.07
CA ILE A 525 3.00 5.49 14.06
C ILE A 525 4.20 4.82 14.73
N ILE A 526 4.81 5.49 15.71
CA ILE A 526 5.93 4.95 16.47
C ILE A 526 5.50 3.77 17.33
N GLU A 527 4.35 3.88 18.01
CA GLU A 527 3.77 2.80 18.82
C GLU A 527 3.53 1.55 17.95
N GLU A 528 2.94 1.72 16.76
CA GLU A 528 2.73 0.62 15.81
C GLU A 528 4.05 -0.06 15.40
N PHE A 529 5.09 0.71 15.08
CA PHE A 529 6.39 0.15 14.70
C PHE A 529 7.13 -0.50 15.89
N GLN A 530 7.01 0.03 17.10
CA GLN A 530 7.57 -0.56 18.31
C GLN A 530 6.88 -1.88 18.66
N GLU A 531 5.55 -1.97 18.49
CA GLU A 531 4.81 -3.23 18.65
C GLU A 531 5.18 -4.25 17.57
N TRP A 532 5.31 -3.81 16.31
CA TRP A 532 5.69 -4.67 15.19
C TRP A 532 7.10 -5.25 15.36
N THR A 533 8.08 -4.43 15.75
CA THR A 533 9.46 -4.87 16.02
C THR A 533 9.52 -5.83 17.21
N SER A 534 8.80 -5.52 18.30
CA SER A 534 8.74 -6.38 19.49
C SER A 534 8.13 -7.75 19.20
N ASN A 535 7.06 -7.82 18.41
CA ASN A 535 6.42 -9.08 18.02
C ASN A 535 7.30 -9.92 17.09
N ASN A 536 8.02 -9.29 16.17
CA ASN A 536 8.96 -9.98 15.28
C ASN A 536 10.20 -10.52 16.03
N ASP A 537 10.70 -9.80 17.04
CA ASP A 537 11.82 -10.29 17.86
C ASP A 537 11.41 -11.41 18.83
N VAL A 538 10.15 -11.45 19.30
CA VAL A 538 9.62 -12.59 20.07
C VAL A 538 9.47 -13.83 19.19
N ASN A 539 9.02 -13.67 17.94
CA ASN A 539 8.97 -14.77 16.98
C ASN A 539 10.35 -15.26 16.54
N ARG A 540 11.39 -14.41 16.57
CA ARG A 540 12.80 -14.82 16.33
C ARG A 540 13.45 -15.58 17.49
N ARG A 541 12.89 -15.50 18.71
CA ARG A 541 13.44 -16.16 19.93
C ARG A 541 12.72 -17.45 20.30
N ARG A 542 11.61 -17.77 19.63
CA ARG A 542 10.96 -19.08 19.68
C ARG A 542 11.44 -19.92 18.52
#